data_AF-A0A932LW05-F1
#
_entry.id   AF-A0A932LW05-F1
#
_cell.length_a   1.000
_cell.length_b   1.000
_cell.length_c   1.000
_cell.angle_alpha   90.00
_cell.angle_beta   90.00
_cell.angle_gamma   90.00
#
_symmetry.space_group_name_H-M   'P 1'
#
loop_
_entity.id
_entity.type
_entity.pdbx_description
1 polymer ?
#
loop_
_entity_poly.entity_id
_entity_poly.type
_entity_poly.pdbx_seq_one_letter_code
_entity_poly.pdbx_strand_id
1 'polypeptide(L)' 'MFGSHKVKIEGELLEKVKQCSDIAGYESVDEFVIHMLEKEIKKIMPPEESNTSKEDVQKRLRGLGYIE' A
#
# COMPACT_ATOMS: atom_id res chain seq x y z
N MET A 1 16.64 -17.03 -3.11
CA MET A 1 17.23 -15.70 -3.38
C MET A 1 16.75 -14.76 -2.27
N PHE A 2 17.48 -14.66 -1.16
CA PHE A 2 17.15 -13.75 -0.06
C PHE A 2 18.27 -12.72 0.06
N GLY A 3 18.23 -11.72 -0.82
CA GLY A 3 19.10 -10.56 -0.73
C GLY A 3 18.26 -9.36 -0.30
N SER A 4 18.46 -8.86 0.91
CA SER A 4 17.97 -7.54 1.27
C SER A 4 18.80 -6.51 0.51
N HIS A 5 18.14 -5.70 -0.31
CA HIS A 5 18.79 -4.60 -1.02
C HIS A 5 18.72 -3.34 -0.14
N LYS A 6 19.85 -2.67 0.04
CA LYS A 6 19.90 -1.41 0.81
C LYS A 6 19.60 -0.24 -0.12
N VAL A 7 18.64 0.59 0.26
CA VAL A 7 18.37 1.87 -0.39
C VAL A 7 18.95 2.98 0.48
N LYS A 8 19.73 3.88 -0.12
CA LYS A 8 20.26 5.04 0.60
C LYS A 8 19.16 6.10 0.73
N ILE A 9 18.94 6.59 1.96
CA ILE A 9 18.03 7.69 2.26
C ILE A 9 18.86 8.81 2.87
N GLU A 10 18.77 10.02 2.31
CA GLU A 10 19.48 11.19 2.84
C GLU A 10 18.87 11.63 4.19
N GLY A 11 19.71 12.21 5.06
CA GLY A 11 19.36 12.47 6.46
C GLY A 11 18.09 13.30 6.65
N GLU A 12 17.93 14.39 5.90
CA GLU A 12 16.75 15.25 6.00
C GLU A 12 15.46 14.49 5.66
N LEU A 13 15.51 13.61 4.65
CA LEU A 13 14.37 12.79 4.28
C LEU A 13 14.08 11.75 5.36
N LEU A 14 15.11 11.12 5.93
CA LEU A 14 14.96 10.14 7.01
C LEU A 14 14.32 10.76 8.27
N GLU A 15 14.64 12.01 8.60
CA GLU A 15 14.01 12.72 9.71
C GLU A 15 12.51 12.93 9.48
N LYS A 16 12.11 13.36 8.28
CA LYS A 16 10.69 13.49 7.91
C LYS A 16 9.98 12.15 7.94
N VAL A 17 10.63 11.09 7.44
CA VAL A 17 10.10 9.72 7.46
C VAL A 17 9.86 9.26 8.91
N LYS A 18 10.79 9.51 9.83
CA LYS A 18 10.63 9.21 11.26
C LYS A 18 9.41 9.93 11.85
N GLN A 19 9.32 11.24 11.64
CA GLN A 19 8.17 12.04 12.10
C GLN A 19 6.85 11.52 11.54
N CYS A 20 6.80 11.19 10.24
CA CYS A 20 5.61 10.62 9.62
C CYS A 20 5.24 9.26 10.21
N SER A 21 6.23 8.38 10.43
CA SER A 21 6.04 7.07 11.06
C SER A 21 5.39 7.20 12.44
N ASP A 22 5.91 8.10 13.28
CA ASP A 22 5.42 8.33 14.64
C ASP A 22 4.00 8.91 14.64
N ILE A 23 3.75 9.94 13.80
CA ILE A 23 2.43 10.59 13.69
C ILE A 23 1.38 9.61 13.18
N ALA A 24 1.75 8.74 12.23
CA ALA A 24 0.85 7.75 11.67
C ALA A 24 0.69 6.49 12.54
N GLY A 25 1.43 6.39 13.65
CA GLY A 25 1.29 5.31 14.64
C GLY A 25 1.86 3.97 14.22
N TYR A 26 2.88 3.95 13.36
CA TYR A 26 3.60 2.73 12.98
C TYR A 26 4.53 2.27 14.12
N GLU A 27 4.77 0.97 14.21
CA GLU A 27 5.66 0.39 15.24
C GLU A 27 7.13 0.74 14.99
N SER A 28 7.50 0.90 13.71
CA SER A 28 8.86 1.28 13.31
C SER A 28 8.90 2.03 11.98
N VAL A 29 10.00 2.75 11.77
CA VAL A 29 10.32 3.42 10.50
C VAL A 29 10.38 2.42 9.35
N ASP A 30 10.94 1.23 9.59
CA ASP A 30 11.08 0.19 8.57
C ASP A 30 9.72 -0.31 8.12
N GLU A 31 8.81 -0.55 9.05
CA GLU A 31 7.42 -0.91 8.75
C GLU A 31 6.73 0.16 7.90
N PHE A 32 6.85 1.44 8.31
CA PHE A 32 6.29 2.55 7.56
C PHE A 32 6.83 2.60 6.12
N VAL A 33 8.15 2.51 5.95
CA VAL A 33 8.80 2.56 4.63
C VAL A 33 8.35 1.39 3.75
N ILE A 34 8.35 0.17 4.29
CA ILE A 34 7.88 -1.02 3.57
C ILE A 34 6.42 -0.85 3.14
N HIS A 35 5.55 -0.44 4.05
CA HIS A 35 4.14 -0.22 3.77
C HIS A 35 3.95 0.83 2.66
N MET A 36 4.65 1.95 2.74
CA MET A 36 4.53 3.02 1.74
C MET A 36 5.01 2.55 0.36
N LEU A 37 6.09 1.78 0.29
CA LEU A 37 6.57 1.19 -0.97
C LEU A 37 5.54 0.20 -1.53
N GLU A 38 5.01 -0.72 -0.72
CA GLU A 38 3.97 -1.65 -1.16
C GLU A 38 2.71 -0.94 -1.65
N LYS A 39 2.30 0.13 -0.96
CA LYS A 39 1.14 0.94 -1.32
C LYS A 39 1.34 1.62 -2.67
N GLU A 40 2.51 2.23 -2.91
CA GLU A 40 2.78 2.90 -4.20
C GLU A 40 2.95 1.87 -5.33
N ILE A 41 3.56 0.70 -5.06
CA ILE A 41 3.62 -0.41 -6.04
C ILE A 41 2.21 -0.85 -6.43
N LYS A 42 1.30 -1.08 -5.46
CA LYS A 42 -0.11 -1.46 -5.76
C LYS A 42 -0.85 -0.41 -6.58
N LYS A 43 -0.48 0.87 -6.45
CA LYS A 43 -1.10 1.96 -7.20
C LYS A 43 -0.58 2.05 -8.64
N ILE A 44 0.72 1.82 -8.85
CA ILE A 44 1.35 1.88 -10.18
C ILE A 44 1.17 0.55 -10.95
N MET A 45 1.24 -0.56 -10.24
CA MET A 45 1.12 -1.93 -10.74
C MET A 45 0.04 -2.68 -9.93
N PRO A 46 -1.24 -2.31 -10.08
CA PRO A 46 -2.32 -3.01 -9.41
C PRO A 46 -2.33 -4.48 -9.82
N PRO A 47 -2.51 -5.41 -8.87
CA PRO A 47 -2.63 -6.83 -9.22
C PRO A 47 -3.81 -7.03 -10.17
N GLU A 48 -3.67 -7.92 -11.14
CA GLU A 48 -4.66 -8.21 -12.19
C GLU A 48 -6.08 -8.44 -11.62
N GLU A 49 -6.19 -9.02 -10.43
CA GLU A 49 -7.46 -9.28 -9.73
C GLU A 49 -8.12 -8.04 -9.08
N SER A 50 -7.35 -6.96 -8.87
CA SER A 50 -7.85 -5.70 -8.28
C SER A 50 -8.57 -4.80 -9.28
N ASN A 51 -8.57 -5.18 -10.56
CA ASN A 51 -9.51 -4.66 -11.56
C ASN A 51 -10.90 -5.29 -11.39
N THR A 52 -11.39 -5.40 -10.14
CA THR A 52 -12.82 -5.63 -9.94
C THR A 52 -13.50 -4.33 -10.34
N SER A 53 -13.85 -4.24 -11.62
CA SER A 53 -14.52 -3.08 -12.18
C SER A 53 -15.77 -2.78 -11.34
N LYS A 54 -16.23 -1.52 -11.34
CA LYS A 54 -17.50 -1.17 -10.68
C LYS A 54 -18.65 -2.09 -11.15
N GLU A 55 -18.58 -2.58 -12.38
CA GLU A 55 -19.52 -3.54 -12.96
C GLU A 55 -19.43 -4.93 -12.33
N ASP A 56 -18.24 -5.42 -12.01
CA ASP A 56 -18.06 -6.70 -11.31
C ASP A 56 -18.50 -6.62 -9.85
N VAL A 57 -18.29 -5.47 -9.20
CA VAL A 57 -18.83 -5.20 -7.86
C VAL A 57 -20.36 -5.15 -7.91
N GLN A 58 -20.97 -4.46 -8.88
CA GLN A 58 -22.42 -4.44 -9.06
C GLN A 58 -23.00 -5.83 -9.32
N LYS A 59 -22.38 -6.65 -10.18
CA LYS A 59 -22.84 -8.02 -10.45
C LYS A 59 -22.83 -8.88 -9.17
N ARG A 60 -21.78 -8.78 -8.35
CA ARG A 60 -21.69 -9.49 -7.07
C ARG A 60 -22.77 -9.01 -6.09
N LEU A 61 -22.98 -7.70 -5.98
CA LEU A 61 -24.01 -7.13 -5.10
C LEU A 61 -25.43 -7.50 -5.53
N ARG A 62 -25.72 -7.55 -6.84
CA ARG A 62 -26.98 -8.07 -7.40
C ARG A 62 -27.20 -9.54 -7.06
N GLY A 63 -26.18 -10.38 -7.27
CA GLY A 63 -26.26 -11.82 -6.95
C GLY A 63 -26.45 -12.12 -5.46
N LEU A 64 -26.05 -11.19 -4.59
CA LEU A 64 -26.26 -11.27 -3.14
C LEU A 64 -27.55 -10.58 -2.66
N GLY A 65 -28.31 -9.95 -3.56
CA GLY A 65 -29.60 -9.30 -3.24
C GLY A 65 -29.49 -7.95 -2.52
N TYR A 66 -28.33 -7.29 -2.56
CA TYR A 66 -28.15 -5.96 -1.95
C TYR A 66 -28.64 -4.82 -2.84
N ILE A 67 -28.76 -5.05 -4.15
CA ILE A 67 -29.20 -4.08 -5.15
C ILE A 67 -30.02 -4.79 -6.24
N GLU A 68 -30.94 -4.07 -6.88
CA GLU A 68 -31.78 -4.54 -8.00
C GLU A 68 -31.13 -4.30 -9.38
#